data_AF-A0A953AEE7-F1
#
_entry.id   AF-A0A953AEE7-F1
#
_cell.length_a   1.000
_cell.length_b   1.000
_cell.length_c   1.000
_cell.angle_alpha   90.00
_cell.angle_beta   90.00
_cell.angle_gamma   90.00
#
_symmetry.space_group_name_H-M   'P 1'
#
loop_
_entity.id
_entity.type
_entity.pdbx_description
1 polymer ?
#
loop_
_entity_poly.entity_id
_entity_poly.type
_entity_poly.pdbx_seq_one_letter_code
_entity_poly.pdbx_strand_id
1 'polypeptide(L)' 'MGDDAIREANELLRRKGYAERDLAVHAALRGRALLKGNKILSPFSDDAELVLRVVRDLVPTDEELGAKVLRPAELRAQLG' A
#
# COMPACT_ATOMS: atom_id res chain seq x y z
N MET A 1 -1.79 7.04 -16.12
CA MET A 1 -0.57 6.97 -15.29
C MET A 1 -0.92 6.79 -13.82
N GLY A 2 -1.38 7.80 -13.08
CA GLY A 2 -1.72 7.63 -11.65
C GLY A 2 -2.77 6.55 -11.37
N ASP A 3 -3.83 6.51 -12.19
CA ASP A 3 -4.91 5.51 -12.04
C ASP A 3 -4.45 4.08 -12.39
N ASP A 4 -3.50 3.94 -13.33
CA ASP A 4 -2.93 2.65 -13.71
C ASP A 4 -2.10 2.07 -12.56
N ALA A 5 -1.26 2.90 -11.93
CA ALA A 5 -0.47 2.51 -10.77
C ALA A 5 -1.34 2.13 -9.57
N ILE A 6 -2.44 2.85 -9.34
CA ILE A 6 -3.42 2.50 -8.29
C ILE A 6 -4.09 1.15 -8.58
N ARG A 7 -4.50 0.90 -9.81
CA ARG A 7 -5.12 -0.37 -10.21
C ARG A 7 -4.14 -1.53 -10.03
N GLU A 8 -2.91 -1.37 -10.52
CA GLU A 8 -1.85 -2.38 -10.39
C GLU A 8 -1.52 -2.67 -8.92
N ALA A 9 -1.41 -1.64 -8.07
CA ALA A 9 -1.14 -1.81 -6.66
C ALA A 9 -2.24 -2.62 -5.96
N ASN A 10 -3.52 -2.37 -6.28
CA ASN A 10 -4.62 -3.16 -5.74
C ASN A 10 -4.64 -4.61 -6.25
N GLU A 11 -4.25 -4.85 -7.51
CA GLU A 11 -4.08 -6.22 -8.03
C GLU A 11 -2.97 -6.97 -7.30
N LEU A 12 -1.85 -6.30 -6.99
CA LEU A 12 -0.76 -6.88 -6.20
C LEU A 12 -1.19 -7.19 -4.76
N LEU A 13 -1.92 -6.29 -4.11
CA LEU A 13 -2.45 -6.51 -2.76
C LEU A 13 -3.38 -7.74 -2.70
N ARG A 14 -4.27 -7.90 -3.70
CA ARG A 14 -5.11 -9.10 -3.83
C ARG A 14 -4.29 -10.37 -4.02
N ARG A 15 -3.24 -10.34 -4.85
CA ARG A 15 -2.33 -11.48 -5.02
C ARG A 15 -1.53 -11.81 -3.76
N LYS A 16 -1.23 -10.81 -2.93
CA LYS A 16 -0.59 -10.95 -1.61
C LYS A 16 -1.54 -11.44 -0.52
N GLY A 17 -2.82 -11.66 -0.83
CA GLY A 17 -3.82 -12.21 0.10
C GLY A 17 -4.65 -11.17 0.85
N TYR A 18 -4.46 -9.87 0.58
CA TYR A 18 -5.23 -8.84 1.27
C TYR A 18 -6.62 -8.67 0.66
N ALA A 19 -7.63 -8.60 1.52
CA ALA A 19 -8.92 -8.05 1.17
C ALA A 19 -8.88 -6.51 1.19
N GLU A 20 -9.76 -5.85 0.43
CA GLU A 20 -9.77 -4.38 0.31
C GLU A 20 -9.97 -3.66 1.66
N ARG A 21 -10.67 -4.29 2.61
CA ARG A 21 -10.83 -3.77 3.98
C ARG A 21 -9.53 -3.77 4.79
N ASP A 22 -8.61 -4.68 4.46
CA ASP A 22 -7.38 -4.91 5.19
C ASP A 22 -6.27 -4.02 4.63
N LEU A 23 -6.11 -3.98 3.30
CA LEU A 23 -5.28 -3.02 2.57
C LEU A 23 -5.86 -2.74 1.19
N ALA A 24 -5.94 -1.47 0.83
CA ALA A 24 -6.25 -1.00 -0.52
C ALA A 24 -5.56 0.33 -0.82
N VAL A 25 -5.32 0.59 -2.11
CA VAL A 25 -4.82 1.87 -2.62
C VAL A 25 -5.96 2.66 -3.24
N HIS A 26 -6.06 3.93 -2.89
CA HIS A 26 -7.08 4.84 -3.40
C HIS A 26 -6.44 6.11 -3.97
N ALA A 27 -7.12 6.73 -4.94
CA ALA A 27 -6.78 8.08 -5.37
C ALA A 27 -7.00 9.08 -4.21
N ALA A 28 -6.10 10.05 -4.10
CA ALA A 28 -6.15 11.15 -3.15
C ALA A 28 -6.12 12.49 -3.87
N LEU A 29 -6.26 13.58 -3.12
CA LEU A 29 -6.20 14.94 -3.68
C LEU A 29 -4.84 15.20 -4.32
N ARG A 30 -4.83 16.08 -5.33
CA ARG A 30 -3.63 16.56 -6.03
C ARG A 30 -2.82 15.46 -6.73
N GLY A 31 -3.48 14.43 -7.26
CA GLY A 31 -2.84 13.37 -8.05
C GLY A 31 -2.04 12.34 -7.24
N ARG A 32 -2.17 12.37 -5.91
CA ARG A 32 -1.53 11.40 -5.02
C ARG A 32 -2.34 10.11 -4.89
N ALA A 33 -1.72 9.09 -4.34
CA ALA A 33 -2.35 7.86 -3.92
C ALA A 33 -2.27 7.69 -2.39
N LEU A 34 -3.12 6.81 -1.87
CA LEU A 34 -3.27 6.53 -0.45
C LEU A 34 -3.40 5.03 -0.23
N LEU A 35 -2.42 4.42 0.42
CA LEU A 35 -2.51 3.06 0.96
C LEU A 35 -3.13 3.11 2.35
N LYS A 36 -4.29 2.49 2.54
CA LYS A 36 -5.01 2.44 3.83
C LYS A 36 -5.75 1.12 4.03
N GLY A 37 -6.15 0.85 5.26
CA GLY A 37 -6.93 -0.34 5.66
C GLY A 37 -6.62 -0.75 7.09
N ASN A 38 -7.17 -1.88 7.55
CA ASN A 38 -6.99 -2.37 8.92
C ASN A 38 -5.57 -2.85 9.24
N LYS A 39 -4.78 -3.23 8.23
CA LYS A 39 -3.41 -3.76 8.42
C LYS A 39 -2.33 -2.69 8.33
N ILE A 40 -2.68 -1.40 8.32
CA ILE A 40 -1.71 -0.30 8.37
C ILE A 40 -2.12 0.71 9.45
N LEU A 41 -1.18 1.05 10.33
CA LEU A 41 -1.43 1.87 11.52
C LEU A 41 -2.00 3.26 11.18
N SER A 42 -1.54 3.82 10.06
CA SER A 42 -2.06 5.06 9.52
C SER A 42 -1.92 5.08 8.00
N PRO A 43 -2.73 5.85 7.27
CA PRO A 43 -2.62 5.88 5.82
C PRO A 43 -1.24 6.33 5.34
N PHE A 44 -0.66 5.58 4.40
CA PHE A 44 0.55 5.99 3.69
C PHE A 44 0.11 6.73 2.42
N SER A 45 0.44 8.02 2.31
CA SER A 45 0.11 8.84 1.14
C SER A 45 1.38 9.36 0.47
N ASP A 46 1.44 9.19 -0.85
CA ASP A 46 2.51 9.68 -1.69
C ASP A 46 2.09 9.68 -3.16
N ASP A 47 3.02 9.92 -4.09
CA ASP A 47 2.78 9.76 -5.52
C ASP A 47 2.42 8.31 -5.88
N ALA A 48 1.54 8.12 -6.87
CA ALA A 48 0.98 6.81 -7.21
C ALA A 48 2.04 5.75 -7.54
N GLU A 49 3.09 6.15 -8.26
CA GLU A 49 4.23 5.28 -8.59
C GLU A 49 5.03 4.86 -7.35
N LEU A 50 5.20 5.76 -6.39
CA LEU A 50 5.89 5.42 -5.13
C LEU A 50 5.04 4.46 -4.30
N VAL A 51 3.72 4.70 -4.22
CA VAL A 51 2.81 3.79 -3.52
C VAL A 51 2.81 2.40 -4.17
N LEU A 52 2.79 2.32 -5.50
CA LEU A 52 2.94 1.04 -6.20
C LEU A 52 4.26 0.35 -5.85
N ARG A 53 5.37 1.09 -5.85
CA ARG A 53 6.69 0.56 -5.46
C ARG A 53 6.69 0.03 -4.01
N VAL A 54 6.11 0.78 -3.08
CA VAL A 54 5.96 0.34 -1.68
C VAL A 54 5.15 -0.95 -1.58
N VAL A 55 4.02 -1.03 -2.28
CA VAL A 55 3.17 -2.22 -2.30
C VAL A 55 3.92 -3.43 -2.88
N ARG A 56 4.68 -3.24 -3.95
CA ARG A 56 5.43 -4.31 -4.60
C ARG A 56 6.57 -4.82 -3.72
N ASP A 57 7.40 -3.89 -3.23
CA ASP A 57 8.72 -4.20 -2.71
C ASP A 57 8.74 -4.35 -1.17
N LEU A 58 7.87 -3.61 -0.46
CA LEU A 58 7.95 -3.47 1.00
C LEU A 58 6.75 -4.04 1.76
N VAL A 59 5.60 -4.20 1.10
CA VAL A 59 4.42 -4.82 1.72
C VAL A 59 4.58 -6.34 1.65
N PRO A 60 4.71 -7.04 2.79
CA PRO A 60 4.72 -8.50 2.83
C PRO A 60 3.35 -9.07 2.45
N THR A 61 3.25 -10.38 2.23
CA THR A 61 1.96 -11.07 2.10
C THR A 61 1.15 -11.00 3.41
N ASP A 62 -0.18 -11.20 3.33
CA ASP A 62 -1.04 -11.20 4.53
C ASP A 62 -0.61 -12.29 5.53
N GLU A 63 -0.18 -13.45 5.02
CA GLU A 63 0.32 -14.55 5.84
C GLU A 63 1.61 -14.17 6.58
N GLU A 64 2.58 -13.57 5.89
CA GLU A 64 3.85 -13.12 6.47
C GLU A 64 3.65 -11.98 7.49
N LEU A 65 2.68 -11.09 7.24
CA LEU A 65 2.34 -10.02 8.17
C LEU A 65 1.64 -10.57 9.42
N GLY A 66 0.75 -11.54 9.24
CA GLY A 66 -0.02 -12.18 10.30
C GLY A 66 -0.82 -11.17 11.12
N ALA A 67 -0.66 -11.21 12.45
CA ALA A 67 -1.36 -10.31 13.37
C ALA A 67 -0.70 -8.92 13.50
N LYS A 68 0.42 -8.66 12.82
CA LYS A 68 1.09 -7.36 12.85
C LYS A 68 0.37 -6.36 11.96
N VAL A 69 0.73 -5.09 12.12
CA VAL A 69 0.29 -3.98 11.25
C VAL A 69 1.50 -3.27 10.68
N LEU A 70 1.37 -2.84 9.43
CA LEU A 70 2.35 -2.01 8.74
C LEU A 70 2.41 -0.62 9.38
N ARG A 71 3.61 -0.08 9.46
CA ARG A 71 3.83 1.27 9.98
C ARG A 71 4.43 2.14 8.88
N PRO A 72 3.76 3.24 8.48
CA PRO A 72 4.28 4.12 7.44
C PRO A 72 5.70 4.63 7.70
N ALA A 73 6.10 4.82 8.96
CA ALA A 73 7.46 5.23 9.30
C ALA A 73 8.51 4.17 8.92
N GLU A 74 8.22 2.88 9.15
CA GLU A 74 9.11 1.76 8.80
C GLU A 74 9.18 1.56 7.28
N LEU A 75 8.05 1.78 6.58
CA LEU A 75 8.03 1.77 5.11
C LEU A 75 8.88 2.91 4.54
N ARG A 76 8.76 4.13 5.09
CA ARG A 76 9.57 5.29 4.67
C ARG A 76 11.06 5.09 4.92
N ALA A 77 11.43 4.54 6.08
CA ALA A 77 12.84 4.28 6.40
C ALA A 77 13.52 3.32 5.41
N GLN A 78 12.75 2.46 4.73
CA GLN A 78 13.26 1.53 3.72
C GLN A 78 13.30 2.11 2.29
N LEU A 79 12.75 3.30 2.06
CA LEU A 79 12.73 3.94 0.74
C LEU A 79 14.02 4.70 0.41
N GLY A 80 14.84 5.03 1.41
CA GLY A 80 16.11 5.76 1.25
C GLY A 80 15.93 7.26 1.39
#